data_AF-A0A7S0F9A2-F1
#
_entry.id   AF-A0A7S0F9A2-F1
#
_cell.length_a   1.000
_cell.length_b   1.000
_cell.length_c   1.000
_cell.angle_alpha   90.00
_cell.angle_beta   90.00
_cell.angle_gamma   90.00
#
_symmetry.space_group_name_H-M   'P 1'
#
loop_
_entity.id
_entity.type
_entity.pdbx_description
1 polymer ?
#
loop_
_entity_poly.entity_id
_entity_poly.type
_entity_poly.pdbx_seq_one_letter_code
_entity_poly.pdbx_strand_id
1 'polypeptide(L)'
;LDPKNTKAMVRKARGHSDLYQYEEAVMQLSYASELQPEDATIRRELTMAKRMAEDARRKARKWEKEVYRNMFDRIAPGFATPSSGTDEAARTVWPADALPTPALRLGHVEVASFAEQLAYTLEVDGE
;
A
#
# COMPACT_ATOMS: atom_id res chain seq x y z
N LEU A 1 -9.37 -26.78 22.10
CA LEU A 1 -9.92 -26.75 20.73
C LEU A 1 -9.03 -27.60 19.83
N ASP A 2 -9.60 -28.37 18.90
CA ASP A 2 -8.83 -29.15 17.93
C ASP A 2 -8.49 -28.30 16.69
N PRO A 3 -7.20 -27.95 16.47
CA PRO A 3 -6.78 -27.13 15.34
C PRO A 3 -6.87 -27.85 13.98
N LYS A 4 -7.05 -29.18 13.97
CA LYS A 4 -7.15 -29.99 12.73
C LYS A 4 -8.59 -30.36 12.37
N ASN A 5 -9.58 -29.78 13.05
CA ASN A 5 -10.98 -30.05 12.79
C ASN A 5 -11.46 -29.36 11.49
N THR A 6 -11.45 -30.10 10.39
CA THR A 6 -11.86 -29.62 9.06
C THR A 6 -13.26 -29.03 9.03
N LYS A 7 -14.23 -29.64 9.74
CA LYS A 7 -15.61 -29.12 9.80
C LYS A 7 -15.69 -27.74 10.46
N ALA A 8 -14.87 -27.48 11.47
CA ALA A 8 -14.80 -26.17 12.09
C ALA A 8 -14.21 -25.13 11.12
N MET A 9 -13.18 -25.52 10.36
CA MET A 9 -12.55 -24.64 9.35
C MET A 9 -13.52 -24.27 8.23
N VAL A 10 -14.29 -25.25 7.72
CA VAL A 10 -15.32 -25.03 6.70
C VAL A 10 -16.38 -24.03 7.19
N ARG A 11 -16.89 -24.21 8.42
CA ARG A 11 -17.86 -23.27 9.01
C ARG A 11 -17.28 -21.86 9.18
N LYS A 12 -16.03 -21.77 9.62
CA LYS A 12 -15.33 -20.49 9.77
C LYS A 12 -15.14 -19.80 8.42
N ALA A 13 -14.74 -20.54 7.38
CA ALA A 13 -14.59 -20.03 6.03
C ALA A 13 -15.91 -19.53 5.43
N ARG A 14 -17.02 -20.24 5.72
CA ARG A 14 -18.37 -19.76 5.36
C ARG A 14 -18.69 -18.44 6.04
N GLY A 15 -18.42 -18.31 7.35
CA GLY A 15 -18.57 -17.05 8.07
C GLY A 15 -17.74 -15.90 7.47
N HIS A 16 -16.49 -16.17 7.08
CA HIS A 16 -15.67 -15.17 6.37
C HIS A 16 -16.26 -14.81 4.99
N SER A 17 -16.80 -15.78 4.25
CA SER A 17 -17.46 -15.53 2.98
C SER A 17 -18.70 -14.65 3.13
N ASP A 18 -19.49 -14.85 4.18
CA ASP A 18 -20.66 -14.03 4.52
C ASP A 18 -20.26 -12.59 4.90
N LEU A 19 -19.04 -12.41 5.43
CA LEU A 19 -18.44 -11.10 5.73
C LEU A 19 -17.68 -10.48 4.55
N TYR A 20 -17.79 -11.01 3.34
CA TYR A 20 -17.05 -10.57 2.15
C TYR A 20 -15.52 -10.71 2.25
N GLN A 21 -15.02 -11.45 3.25
CA GLN A 21 -13.61 -11.75 3.50
C GLN A 21 -13.22 -13.02 2.73
N TYR A 22 -13.25 -12.92 1.39
CA TYR A 22 -13.11 -14.08 0.52
C TYR A 22 -11.68 -14.67 0.53
N GLU A 23 -10.65 -13.87 0.77
CA GLU A 23 -9.26 -14.35 0.84
C GLU A 23 -9.03 -15.25 2.06
N GLU A 24 -9.55 -14.82 3.21
CA GLU A 24 -9.50 -15.56 4.46
C GLU A 24 -10.29 -16.86 4.37
N ALA A 25 -11.44 -16.83 3.68
CA ALA A 25 -12.22 -18.02 3.38
C ALA A 25 -11.44 -19.01 2.50
N VAL A 26 -10.81 -18.53 1.43
CA VAL A 26 -9.98 -19.36 0.53
C VAL A 26 -8.82 -20.00 1.29
N MET A 27 -8.11 -19.25 2.13
CA MET A 27 -6.99 -19.76 2.93
C MET A 27 -7.43 -20.88 3.90
N GLN A 28 -8.56 -20.72 4.57
CA GLN A 28 -9.06 -21.74 5.50
C GLN A 28 -9.51 -23.00 4.76
N LEU A 29 -10.19 -22.84 3.62
CA LEU A 29 -10.63 -23.96 2.79
C LEU A 29 -9.46 -24.66 2.08
N SER A 30 -8.39 -23.94 1.70
CA SER A 30 -7.21 -24.55 1.11
C SER A 30 -6.51 -25.46 2.12
N TYR A 31 -6.32 -24.99 3.35
CA TYR A 31 -5.76 -25.83 4.41
C TYR A 31 -6.68 -27.00 4.77
N ALA A 32 -8.00 -26.78 4.82
CA ALA A 32 -8.95 -27.87 5.03
C ALA A 32 -8.89 -28.92 3.90
N SER A 33 -8.62 -28.49 2.66
CA SER A 33 -8.45 -29.40 1.52
C SER A 33 -7.14 -30.18 1.55
N GLU A 34 -6.09 -29.63 2.15
CA GLU A 34 -4.82 -30.36 2.38
C GLU A 34 -5.00 -31.46 3.43
N LEU A 35 -5.82 -31.21 4.46
CA LEU A 35 -6.12 -32.20 5.50
C LEU A 35 -7.07 -33.30 5.01
N GLN A 36 -8.07 -32.95 4.20
CA GLN A 36 -9.07 -33.88 3.66
C GLN A 36 -9.27 -33.65 2.16
N PRO A 37 -8.35 -34.15 1.32
CA PRO A 37 -8.39 -33.92 -0.12
C PRO A 37 -9.60 -34.57 -0.80
N GLU A 38 -10.17 -35.62 -0.20
CA GLU A 38 -11.31 -36.35 -0.75
C GLU A 38 -12.68 -35.76 -0.38
N ASP A 39 -12.73 -34.74 0.46
CA ASP A 39 -14.00 -34.14 0.83
C ASP A 39 -14.56 -33.29 -0.32
N ALA A 40 -15.62 -33.78 -0.96
CA ALA A 40 -16.32 -33.09 -2.04
C ALA A 40 -16.94 -31.77 -1.58
N THR A 41 -17.32 -31.62 -0.32
CA THR A 41 -17.91 -30.39 0.21
C THR A 41 -16.86 -29.28 0.29
N ILE A 42 -15.68 -29.58 0.84
CA ILE A 42 -14.55 -28.65 0.93
C ILE A 42 -14.13 -28.18 -0.46
N ARG A 43 -14.03 -29.10 -1.42
CA ARG A 43 -13.68 -28.76 -2.82
C ARG A 43 -14.71 -27.82 -3.45
N ARG A 44 -16.00 -28.07 -3.25
CA ARG A 44 -17.08 -27.19 -3.74
C ARG A 44 -17.02 -25.81 -3.09
N GLU A 45 -16.86 -25.73 -1.77
CA GLU A 45 -16.77 -24.44 -1.10
C GLU A 45 -15.50 -23.67 -1.50
N LEU A 46 -14.36 -24.35 -1.66
CA LEU A 46 -13.11 -23.71 -2.11
C LEU A 46 -13.24 -23.11 -3.51
N THR A 47 -13.87 -23.85 -4.44
CA THR A 47 -14.10 -23.36 -5.81
C THR A 47 -15.05 -22.15 -5.83
N MET A 48 -16.10 -22.17 -5.02
CA MET A 48 -16.99 -21.01 -4.85
C MET A 48 -16.25 -19.81 -4.25
N ALA A 49 -15.50 -20.01 -3.16
CA ALA A 49 -14.75 -18.94 -2.50
C ALA A 49 -13.72 -18.29 -3.44
N LYS A 50 -12.98 -19.09 -4.22
CA LYS A 50 -12.03 -18.58 -5.23
C LYS A 50 -12.73 -17.73 -6.29
N ARG A 51 -13.86 -18.19 -6.81
CA ARG A 51 -14.64 -17.43 -7.79
C ARG A 51 -15.10 -16.09 -7.22
N MET A 52 -15.62 -16.09 -6.00
CA MET A 52 -16.07 -14.87 -5.32
C MET A 52 -14.92 -13.89 -5.06
N ALA A 53 -13.75 -14.39 -4.64
CA ALA A 53 -12.55 -13.59 -4.48
C ALA A 53 -12.12 -12.91 -5.79
N GLU A 54 -12.08 -13.66 -6.89
CA GLU A 54 -11.75 -13.10 -8.22
C GLU A 54 -12.79 -12.08 -8.70
N ASP A 55 -14.08 -12.36 -8.48
CA ASP A 55 -15.15 -11.41 -8.81
C ASP A 55 -15.06 -10.12 -7.98
N ALA A 56 -14.72 -10.22 -6.70
CA ALA A 56 -14.50 -9.08 -5.81
C ALA A 56 -13.29 -8.26 -6.26
N ARG A 57 -12.14 -8.91 -6.53
CA ARG A 57 -10.93 -8.25 -7.06
C ARG A 57 -11.20 -7.54 -8.37
N ARG A 58 -11.94 -8.18 -9.29
CA ARG A 58 -12.30 -7.59 -10.58
C ARG A 58 -13.18 -6.35 -10.41
N LYS A 59 -14.17 -6.40 -9.52
CA LYS A 59 -15.01 -5.23 -9.20
C LYS A 59 -14.18 -4.11 -8.56
N ALA A 60 -13.32 -4.44 -7.59
CA ALA A 60 -12.45 -3.48 -6.93
C ALA A 60 -11.53 -2.77 -7.93
N ARG A 61 -10.86 -3.51 -8.83
CA ARG A 61 -10.01 -2.93 -9.89
C ARG A 61 -10.79 -2.01 -10.84
N LYS A 62 -12.00 -2.39 -11.23
CA LYS A 62 -12.86 -1.56 -12.08
C LYS A 62 -13.29 -0.28 -11.37
N TRP A 63 -13.72 -0.42 -10.11
CA TRP A 63 -14.13 0.70 -9.27
C TRP A 63 -12.97 1.68 -9.06
N GLU A 64 -11.81 1.17 -8.69
CA GLU A 64 -10.59 1.96 -8.49
C GLU A 64 -10.20 2.73 -9.77
N LYS A 65 -10.19 2.06 -10.92
CA LYS A 65 -9.92 2.72 -12.22
C LYS A 65 -10.90 3.85 -12.51
N GLU A 66 -12.18 3.64 -12.25
CA GLU A 66 -13.22 4.65 -12.47
C GLU A 66 -13.10 5.83 -11.50
N VAL A 67 -12.81 5.54 -10.22
CA VAL A 67 -12.57 6.55 -9.19
C VAL A 67 -11.36 7.40 -9.56
N TYR A 68 -10.21 6.80 -9.89
CA TYR A 68 -9.02 7.55 -10.28
C TYR A 68 -9.22 8.34 -11.56
N ARG A 69 -9.88 7.77 -12.59
CA ARG A 69 -10.22 8.50 -13.81
C ARG A 69 -10.97 9.79 -13.49
N ASN A 70 -12.01 9.68 -12.67
CA ASN A 70 -12.84 10.84 -12.32
C ASN A 70 -12.18 11.76 -11.27
N MET A 71 -11.14 11.31 -10.55
CA MET A 71 -10.36 12.16 -9.64
C MET A 71 -9.53 13.19 -10.44
N PHE A 72 -8.91 12.79 -11.56
CA PHE A 72 -8.12 13.71 -12.38
C PHE A 72 -8.95 14.87 -12.93
N ASP A 73 -10.22 14.62 -13.30
CA ASP A 73 -11.13 15.66 -13.76
C ASP A 73 -11.50 16.68 -12.66
N ARG A 74 -11.33 16.30 -11.39
CA ARG A 74 -11.67 17.12 -10.21
C ARG A 74 -10.47 17.85 -9.62
N ILE A 75 -9.24 17.43 -9.93
CA ILE A 75 -8.04 18.14 -9.49
C ILE A 75 -8.00 19.47 -10.24
N ALA A 76 -7.92 20.58 -9.49
CA ALA A 76 -7.86 21.91 -10.07
C ALA A 76 -6.71 21.99 -11.09
N PRO A 77 -6.92 22.62 -12.27
CA PRO A 77 -5.88 22.77 -13.26
C PRO A 77 -4.69 23.51 -12.64
N GLY A 78 -3.51 22.89 -12.67
CA GLY A 78 -2.27 23.45 -12.12
C GLY A 78 -1.42 22.50 -11.26
N PHE A 79 -2.00 21.46 -10.66
CA PHE A 79 -1.24 20.43 -9.93
C PHE A 79 -1.31 19.09 -10.66
N ALA A 80 -0.19 18.67 -11.27
CA ALA A 80 -0.03 17.37 -11.95
C ALA A 80 -1.04 17.03 -13.07
N THR A 81 -1.80 18.01 -13.57
CA THR A 81 -2.58 17.87 -14.80
C THR A 81 -1.62 17.74 -15.99
N PRO A 82 -1.72 16.68 -16.83
CA PRO A 82 -0.89 16.58 -18.03
C PRO A 82 -1.23 17.77 -18.92
N SER A 83 -0.30 18.72 -19.06
CA SER A 83 -0.50 19.89 -19.92
C SER A 83 -0.82 19.38 -21.31
N SER A 84 -2.01 19.67 -21.81
CA SER A 84 -2.45 19.30 -23.15
C SER A 84 -1.69 20.14 -24.18
N GLY A 85 -0.39 19.90 -24.36
CA GLY A 85 0.43 20.33 -25.49
C GLY A 85 0.55 21.84 -25.80
N THR A 86 -0.12 22.73 -25.07
CA THR A 86 -0.20 24.17 -25.40
C THR A 86 0.46 25.09 -24.38
N ASP A 87 1.06 24.54 -23.32
CA ASP A 87 1.76 25.35 -22.34
C ASP A 87 3.25 25.43 -22.70
N GLU A 88 3.63 26.46 -23.46
CA GLU A 88 5.04 26.87 -23.65
C GLU A 88 5.79 27.01 -22.31
N ALA A 89 5.08 27.24 -21.20
CA ALA A 89 5.61 27.32 -19.85
C ALA A 89 6.18 25.99 -19.30
N ALA A 90 5.77 24.82 -19.81
CA ALA A 90 6.34 23.53 -19.37
C ALA A 90 7.68 23.20 -20.07
N ARG A 91 8.06 24.00 -21.08
CA ARG A 91 9.39 23.94 -21.72
C ARG A 91 10.44 24.78 -20.99
N THR A 92 10.16 25.32 -19.80
CA THR A 92 11.24 25.77 -18.93
C THR A 92 12.05 24.56 -18.52
N VAL A 93 13.12 24.31 -19.28
CA VAL A 93 14.22 23.42 -18.95
C VAL A 93 14.56 23.69 -17.49
N TRP A 94 14.38 22.69 -16.65
CA TRP A 94 14.86 22.73 -15.28
C TRP A 94 16.33 23.15 -15.31
N PRO A 95 16.74 24.24 -14.66
CA PRO A 95 18.08 24.79 -14.83
C PRO A 95 19.08 23.77 -14.28
N ALA A 96 19.82 23.11 -15.18
CA ALA A 96 20.84 22.13 -14.79
C ALA A 96 21.93 22.76 -13.91
N ASP A 97 22.15 24.08 -14.03
CA ASP A 97 23.29 24.77 -13.43
C ASP A 97 22.95 25.63 -12.20
N ALA A 98 21.68 25.70 -11.80
CA ALA A 98 21.27 26.53 -10.67
C ALA A 98 20.32 25.77 -9.74
N LEU A 99 20.82 24.69 -9.14
CA LEU A 99 20.34 24.37 -7.80
C LEU A 99 20.59 25.64 -6.94
N PRO A 100 19.63 26.11 -6.14
CA PRO A 100 19.91 27.16 -5.18
C PRO A 100 20.98 26.62 -4.24
N THR A 101 22.25 26.91 -4.51
CA THR A 101 23.32 26.68 -3.54
C THR A 101 22.85 27.40 -2.28
N PRO A 102 22.73 26.72 -1.13
CA PRO A 102 22.38 27.43 0.10
C PRO A 102 23.38 28.57 0.25
N ALA A 103 22.89 29.82 0.17
CA ALA A 103 23.73 31.01 0.13
C ALA A 103 24.55 31.15 1.43
N LEU A 104 24.05 30.55 2.51
CA LEU A 104 24.71 30.39 3.79
C LEU A 104 25.44 29.05 3.80
N ARG A 105 26.72 29.06 3.42
CA ARG A 105 27.65 28.03 3.86
C ARG A 105 28.07 28.41 5.27
N LEU A 106 27.74 27.58 6.28
CA LEU A 106 28.39 27.69 7.58
C LEU A 106 29.90 27.56 7.35
N GLY A 107 30.67 28.57 7.78
CA GLY A 107 32.11 28.52 7.69
C GLY A 107 32.69 27.48 8.63
N HIS A 108 33.97 27.16 8.43
CA HIS A 108 34.63 26.09 9.17
C HIS A 108 34.66 26.35 10.68
N VAL A 109 34.60 27.61 11.09
CA VAL A 109 34.57 28.05 12.50
C VAL A 109 33.19 27.84 13.09
N GLU A 110 32.11 28.21 12.38
CA GLU A 110 30.76 27.99 12.90
C GLU A 110 30.44 26.49 13.03
N VAL A 111 30.88 25.68 12.05
CA VAL A 111 30.74 24.21 12.12
C VAL A 111 31.51 23.63 13.30
N ALA A 112 32.75 24.09 13.54
CA ALA A 112 33.55 23.64 14.67
C ALA A 112 32.92 24.05 16.02
N SER A 113 32.47 25.29 16.15
CA SER A 113 31.82 25.76 17.39
C SER A 113 30.52 25.01 17.70
N PHE A 114 29.75 24.66 16.67
CA PHE A 114 28.54 23.87 16.84
C PHE A 114 28.87 22.43 17.26
N ALA A 115 29.91 21.83 16.67
CA ALA A 115 30.36 20.49 17.05
C ALA A 115 30.86 20.45 18.50
N GLU A 116 31.60 21.47 18.96
CA GLU A 116 32.06 21.59 20.35
C GLU A 116 30.88 21.78 21.31
N GLN A 117 29.91 22.63 20.98
CA GLN A 117 28.70 22.82 21.79
C GLN A 117 27.89 21.52 21.88
N LEU A 118 27.75 20.79 20.77
CA LEU A 118 27.04 19.51 20.75
C LEU A 118 27.74 18.47 21.64
N ALA A 119 29.08 18.39 21.56
CA ALA A 119 29.86 17.48 22.40
C ALA A 119 29.67 17.81 23.90
N TYR A 120 29.76 19.09 24.26
CA TYR A 120 29.51 19.53 25.64
C TYR A 120 28.11 19.16 26.14
N THR A 121 27.07 19.40 25.34
CA THR A 121 25.69 19.05 25.73
C THR A 121 25.48 17.55 25.92
N LEU A 122 26.11 16.73 25.08
CA LEU A 122 25.99 15.27 25.16
C LEU A 122 26.75 14.68 26.36
N GLU A 123 27.84 15.31 26.80
CA GLU A 123 28.54 14.93 28.03
C GLU A 123 27.72 15.32 29.28
N VAL A 124 27.06 16.49 29.27
CA VAL A 124 26.24 16.96 30.40
C VAL A 124 24.93 16.18 30.55
N ASP A 125 24.30 15.77 29.45
CA ASP A 125 23.07 14.95 29.47
C ASP A 125 23.35 13.44 29.59
N GLY A 126 24.62 13.03 29.60
CA GLY A 126 25.09 11.64 29.68
C GLY A 126 25.54 11.18 31.08
N GLU A 127 25.56 12.08 32.07
CA GLU A 127 25.76 11.78 33.51
C GLU A 127 24.43 11.75 34.28
#